data_AF-A0A814LPZ4-F1
#
_entry.id   AF-A0A814LPZ4-F1
#
_cell.length_a   1.000
_cell.length_b   1.000
_cell.length_c   1.000
_cell.angle_alpha   90.00
_cell.angle_beta   90.00
_cell.angle_gamma   90.00
#
_symmetry.space_group_name_H-M   'P 1'
#
loop_
_entity.id
_entity.type
_entity.pdbx_description
1 polymer ?
#
loop_
_entity_poly.entity_id
_entity_poly.type
_entity_poly.pdbx_seq_one_letter_code
_entity_poly.pdbx_strand_id
1 'polypeptide(L)'
;LDHFIAARSFKLQAATSLEKRPFLHNSLFLIISNTILVFIDKKFSLLFFVSWFSHHIRDANRRGLWLGSLYTTSPINDGLYLTFILLTPLLLRYFYSSNFIKNNNESILRFLINSYSKHKTVKIEEIQLV
;
A
#
# COMPACT_ATOMS: atom_id res chain seq x y z
N LEU A 1 -10.96 -9.38 7.44
CA LEU A 1 -10.47 -10.76 7.16
C LEU A 1 -9.58 -11.24 8.29
N ASP A 2 -8.57 -10.47 8.64
CA ASP A 2 -7.68 -10.69 9.79
C ASP A 2 -8.39 -10.92 11.14
N HIS A 3 -9.48 -10.20 11.42
CA HIS A 3 -10.28 -10.41 12.62
C HIS A 3 -11.00 -11.76 12.62
N PHE A 4 -11.49 -12.24 11.46
CA PHE A 4 -12.12 -13.55 11.37
C PHE A 4 -11.09 -14.68 11.49
N ILE A 5 -9.89 -14.49 10.92
CA ILE A 5 -8.76 -15.40 11.08
C ILE A 5 -8.31 -15.45 12.54
N ALA A 6 -8.15 -14.30 13.18
CA ALA A 6 -7.75 -14.19 14.58
C ALA A 6 -8.83 -14.72 15.53
N ALA A 7 -10.12 -14.52 15.22
CA ALA A 7 -11.26 -15.09 15.93
C ALA A 7 -11.43 -16.60 15.69
N ARG A 8 -10.77 -17.15 14.67
CA ARG A 8 -11.03 -18.51 14.13
C ARG A 8 -12.52 -18.76 13.91
N SER A 9 -13.24 -17.74 13.46
CA SER A 9 -14.70 -17.76 13.35
C SER A 9 -15.15 -16.80 12.26
N PHE A 10 -16.24 -17.11 11.57
CA PHE A 10 -16.94 -16.18 10.66
C PHE A 10 -18.04 -15.36 11.37
N LYS A 11 -18.22 -15.54 12.69
CA LYS A 11 -19.19 -14.76 13.47
C LYS A 11 -18.70 -13.32 13.63
N LEU A 12 -19.53 -12.35 13.22
CA LEU A 12 -19.20 -10.92 13.30
C LEU A 12 -18.92 -10.46 14.74
N GLN A 13 -19.67 -10.99 15.71
CA GLN A 13 -19.46 -10.67 17.12
C GLN A 13 -18.11 -11.16 17.61
N ALA A 14 -17.72 -12.38 17.25
CA ALA A 14 -16.41 -12.94 17.59
C ALA A 14 -15.26 -12.16 16.93
N ALA A 15 -15.44 -11.73 15.68
CA ALA A 15 -14.45 -10.92 14.97
C ALA A 15 -14.30 -9.51 15.57
N THR A 16 -15.35 -8.93 16.13
CA THR A 16 -15.32 -7.56 16.67
C THR A 16 -14.98 -7.50 18.17
N SER A 17 -15.07 -8.62 18.89
CA SER A 17 -14.79 -8.73 20.32
C SER A 17 -13.34 -9.14 20.66
N LEU A 18 -12.42 -9.20 19.70
CA LEU A 18 -11.03 -9.55 20.00
C LEU A 18 -10.36 -8.53 20.92
N GLU A 19 -9.79 -9.04 22.01
CA GLU A 19 -8.94 -8.26 22.92
C GLU A 19 -7.62 -7.85 22.25
N LYS A 20 -7.03 -8.73 21.45
CA LYS A 20 -5.76 -8.49 20.76
C LYS A 20 -5.97 -7.97 19.34
N ARG A 21 -5.24 -6.91 18.97
CA ARG A 21 -5.28 -6.39 17.59
C ARG A 21 -4.69 -7.41 16.62
N PRO A 22 -5.37 -7.70 15.49
CA PRO A 22 -4.79 -8.55 14.47
C PRO A 22 -3.58 -7.87 13.82
N PHE A 23 -2.60 -8.66 13.40
CA PHE A 23 -1.30 -8.18 12.90
C PHE A 23 -1.39 -7.19 11.72
N LEU A 24 -2.43 -7.27 10.87
CA LEU A 24 -2.61 -6.36 9.74
C LEU A 24 -2.99 -4.93 10.14
N HIS A 25 -3.27 -4.67 11.42
CA HIS A 25 -3.49 -3.32 11.96
C HIS A 25 -2.18 -2.62 12.34
N ASN A 26 -1.03 -3.27 12.16
CA ASN A 26 0.25 -2.63 12.36
C ASN A 26 0.47 -1.58 11.25
N SER A 27 0.42 -0.30 11.61
CA SER A 27 0.54 0.82 10.65
C SER A 27 1.92 0.88 10.00
N LEU A 28 2.93 0.25 10.60
CA LEU A 28 4.24 0.08 9.97
C LEU A 28 4.16 -0.87 8.76
N PHE A 29 3.36 -1.94 8.86
CA PHE A 29 3.14 -2.86 7.75
C PHE A 29 2.51 -2.15 6.55
N LEU A 30 1.54 -1.25 6.79
CA LEU A 30 0.94 -0.40 5.76
C LEU A 30 2.01 0.42 5.02
N ILE A 31 2.89 1.10 5.76
CA ILE A 31 3.92 1.97 5.18
C ILE A 31 4.90 1.15 4.34
N ILE A 32 5.42 0.05 4.88
CA ILE A 32 6.41 -0.81 4.21
C ILE A 32 5.80 -1.44 2.94
N SER A 33 4.63 -2.08 3.06
CA SER A 33 3.96 -2.72 1.93
C SER A 33 3.62 -1.71 0.83
N ASN A 34 3.09 -0.54 1.20
CA ASN A 34 2.78 0.49 0.21
C ASN A 34 4.04 1.03 -0.48
N THR A 35 5.14 1.21 0.28
CA THR A 35 6.43 1.66 -0.28
C THR A 35 6.92 0.69 -1.35
N ILE A 36 6.86 -0.62 -1.09
CA ILE A 36 7.21 -1.65 -2.07
C ILE A 36 6.29 -1.56 -3.29
N LEU A 37 4.98 -1.42 -3.08
CA LEU A 37 4.02 -1.37 -4.18
C LEU A 37 4.20 -0.14 -5.09
N VAL A 38 4.65 1.01 -4.56
CA VAL A 38 4.97 2.19 -5.39
C VAL A 38 6.00 1.86 -6.48
N PHE A 39 6.96 0.97 -6.19
CA PHE A 39 7.98 0.57 -7.15
C PHE A 39 7.51 -0.51 -8.14
N ILE A 40 6.46 -1.27 -7.78
CA ILE A 40 5.90 -2.32 -8.64
C ILE A 40 4.84 -1.73 -9.56
N ASP A 41 3.77 -1.21 -8.97
CA ASP A 41 2.66 -0.59 -9.68
C ASP A 41 2.08 0.53 -8.82
N LYS A 42 2.35 1.77 -9.26
CA LYS A 42 1.87 2.97 -8.58
C LYS A 42 0.35 3.07 -8.53
N LYS A 43 -0.39 2.57 -9.54
CA LYS A 43 -1.86 2.60 -9.52
C LYS A 43 -2.38 1.65 -8.46
N PHE A 44 -1.82 0.45 -8.41
CA PHE A 44 -2.18 -0.54 -7.41
C PHE A 44 -1.79 -0.08 -6.00
N SER A 45 -0.62 0.53 -5.84
CA SER A 45 -0.20 1.18 -4.59
C SER A 45 -1.19 2.24 -4.12
N LEU A 46 -1.69 3.11 -5.00
CA LEU A 46 -2.68 4.11 -4.61
C LEU A 46 -3.99 3.48 -4.11
N LEU A 47 -4.48 2.43 -4.78
CA LEU A 47 -5.68 1.70 -4.36
C LEU A 47 -5.47 0.99 -3.01
N PHE A 48 -4.32 0.31 -2.87
CA PHE A 48 -3.90 -0.33 -1.63
C PHE A 48 -3.81 0.68 -0.48
N PHE A 49 -3.15 1.81 -0.69
CA PHE A 49 -3.02 2.86 0.31
C PHE A 49 -4.39 3.38 0.74
N VAL A 50 -5.28 3.75 -0.17
CA VAL A 50 -6.59 4.34 0.19
C VAL A 50 -7.47 3.37 0.98
N SER A 51 -7.57 2.12 0.50
CA SER A 51 -8.36 1.08 1.17
C SER A 51 -7.85 0.81 2.58
N TRP A 52 -6.54 0.74 2.76
CA TRP A 52 -5.94 0.28 4.00
C TRP A 52 -5.68 1.43 4.98
N PHE A 53 -5.30 2.61 4.49
CA PHE A 53 -5.15 3.83 5.30
C PHE A 53 -6.47 4.24 5.95
N SER A 54 -7.59 4.24 5.21
CA SER A 54 -8.91 4.58 5.78
C SER A 54 -9.31 3.62 6.90
N HIS A 55 -9.00 2.34 6.76
CA HIS A 55 -9.19 1.33 7.80
C HIS A 55 -8.32 1.58 9.04
N HIS A 56 -7.03 1.92 8.86
CA HIS A 56 -6.14 2.26 9.97
C HIS A 56 -6.54 3.55 10.69
N ILE A 57 -7.01 4.56 9.97
CA ILE A 57 -7.50 5.81 10.55
C ILE A 57 -8.78 5.58 11.36
N ARG A 58 -9.68 4.70 10.89
CA ARG A 58 -10.84 4.27 11.67
C ARG A 58 -10.45 3.52 12.94
N ASP A 59 -9.48 2.60 12.87
CA ASP A 59 -8.98 1.92 14.06
C ASP A 59 -8.27 2.89 15.02
N ALA A 60 -7.52 3.84 14.48
CA ALA A 60 -6.84 4.87 15.23
C ALA A 60 -7.80 5.80 15.97
N ASN A 61 -8.95 6.13 15.41
CA ASN A 61 -9.96 6.92 16.11
C ASN A 61 -10.52 6.18 17.33
N ARG A 62 -10.66 4.85 17.25
CA ARG A 62 -11.17 4.04 18.36
C ARG A 62 -10.13 3.74 19.42
N ARG A 63 -8.89 3.44 19.01
CA ARG A 63 -7.87 2.82 19.88
C ARG A 63 -6.47 3.42 19.71
N GLY A 64 -6.28 4.39 18.81
CA GLY A 64 -4.96 4.94 18.46
C GLY A 64 -4.21 4.12 17.42
N LEU A 65 -3.21 4.72 16.76
CA LEU A 65 -2.35 4.05 15.79
C LEU A 65 -1.48 3.02 16.49
N TRP A 66 -1.40 1.83 15.92
CA TRP A 66 -0.61 0.73 16.45
C TRP A 66 0.59 0.45 15.54
N LEU A 67 1.80 0.48 16.09
CA LEU A 67 3.06 0.16 15.40
C LEU A 67 3.63 -1.20 15.88
N GLY A 68 2.76 -2.13 16.26
CA GLY A 68 3.17 -3.44 16.77
C GLY A 68 3.73 -3.35 18.19
N SER A 69 4.87 -3.99 18.44
CA SER A 69 5.56 -3.96 19.74
C SER A 69 6.30 -2.66 20.03
N LEU A 70 6.45 -1.78 19.03
CA LEU A 70 7.26 -0.57 19.15
C LEU A 70 6.51 0.53 19.91
N TYR A 71 5.27 0.81 19.49
CA TYR A 71 4.53 1.95 20.01
C TYR A 71 3.04 1.87 19.71
N THR A 72 2.22 2.49 20.56
CA THR A 72 0.80 2.76 20.29
C THR A 72 0.50 4.20 20.66
N THR A 73 -0.15 4.95 19.78
CA THR A 73 -0.60 6.32 20.10
C THR A 73 -1.88 6.29 20.92
N SER A 74 -2.23 7.40 21.56
CA SER A 74 -3.61 7.62 22.03
C SER A 74 -4.60 7.65 20.84
N PRO A 75 -5.90 7.41 21.09
CA PRO A 75 -6.94 7.58 20.08
C PRO A 75 -6.92 8.97 19.45
N ILE A 76 -7.07 9.04 18.12
CA ILE A 76 -7.17 10.33 17.43
C ILE A 76 -8.57 10.91 17.65
N ASN A 77 -8.65 12.24 17.81
CA ASN A 77 -9.95 12.89 17.96
C ASN A 77 -10.78 12.82 16.67
N ASP A 78 -12.09 13.06 16.79
CA ASP A 78 -13.03 12.93 15.68
C ASP A 78 -12.77 13.94 14.55
N GLY A 79 -12.29 15.15 14.89
CA GLY A 79 -11.93 16.16 13.90
C GLY A 79 -10.79 15.70 12.98
N LEU A 80 -9.74 15.12 13.56
CA LEU A 80 -8.61 14.56 12.81
C LEU A 80 -9.04 13.34 12.00
N TYR A 81 -9.86 12.47 12.59
CA TYR A 81 -10.43 11.32 11.87
C TYR A 81 -11.20 11.75 10.61
N LEU A 82 -12.15 12.68 10.75
CA LEU A 82 -12.92 13.19 9.62
C LEU A 82 -12.02 13.89 8.60
N THR A 83 -11.06 14.68 9.07
CA THR A 83 -10.10 15.37 8.21
C THR A 83 -9.32 14.37 7.36
N PHE A 84 -8.75 13.33 7.97
CA PHE A 84 -8.00 12.32 7.23
C PHE A 84 -8.88 11.54 6.24
N ILE A 85 -10.09 11.13 6.65
CA ILE A 85 -11.00 10.40 5.76
C ILE A 85 -11.43 11.24 4.56
N LEU A 86 -11.69 12.55 4.74
CA LEU A 86 -12.06 13.46 3.66
C LEU A 86 -10.88 13.84 2.77
N LEU A 87 -9.68 13.98 3.34
CA LEU A 87 -8.47 14.28 2.58
C LEU A 87 -8.00 13.09 1.73
N THR A 88 -8.20 11.86 2.20
CA THR A 88 -7.74 10.64 1.51
C THR A 88 -8.15 10.56 0.03
N PRO A 89 -9.45 10.69 -0.34
CA PRO A 89 -9.86 10.66 -1.76
C PRO A 89 -9.37 11.87 -2.57
N LEU A 90 -9.18 13.03 -1.94
CA LEU A 90 -8.63 14.21 -2.61
C LEU A 90 -7.16 14.01 -2.96
N LEU A 91 -6.37 13.44 -2.04
CA LEU A 91 -4.99 13.05 -2.29
C LEU A 91 -4.91 11.98 -3.38
N LEU A 92 -5.77 10.96 -3.35
CA LEU A 92 -5.85 9.95 -4.41
C LEU A 92 -6.05 10.60 -5.78
N ARG A 93 -7.03 11.50 -5.90
CA ARG A 93 -7.32 12.21 -7.16
C ARG A 93 -6.10 13.01 -7.62
N TYR A 94 -5.46 13.73 -6.70
CA TYR A 94 -4.26 14.50 -7.00
C TYR A 94 -3.13 13.60 -7.55
N PHE A 95 -2.76 12.54 -6.82
CA PHE A 95 -1.69 11.64 -7.24
C PHE A 95 -2.02 10.92 -8.54
N TYR A 96 -3.28 10.50 -8.72
CA TYR A 96 -3.72 9.82 -9.93
C TYR A 96 -3.64 10.74 -11.16
N SER A 97 -4.01 12.01 -11.02
CA SER A 97 -3.96 13.01 -12.11
C SER A 97 -2.56 13.58 -12.35
N SER A 98 -1.63 13.41 -11.40
CA SER A 98 -0.29 13.97 -11.47
C SER A 98 0.67 13.14 -12.35
N ASN A 99 1.86 13.69 -12.62
CA ASN A 99 2.93 12.98 -13.32
C ASN A 99 3.45 11.75 -12.55
N PHE A 100 3.06 11.57 -11.28
CA PHE A 100 3.43 10.41 -10.46
C PHE A 100 3.11 9.08 -11.16
N ILE A 101 1.90 8.96 -11.72
CA ILE A 101 1.46 7.77 -12.46
C ILE A 101 2.06 7.73 -13.87
N LYS A 102 2.10 8.87 -14.59
CA LYS A 102 2.62 8.95 -15.97
C LYS A 102 4.06 8.46 -16.08
N ASN A 103 4.90 8.76 -15.10
CA ASN A 103 6.31 8.36 -15.11
C ASN A 103 6.52 6.83 -15.05
N ASN A 104 5.56 6.02 -14.57
CA ASN A 104 5.77 4.56 -14.43
C ASN A 104 5.78 3.84 -15.78
N ASN A 105 4.91 4.27 -16.70
CA ASN A 105 4.80 3.63 -18.02
C ASN A 105 6.07 3.87 -18.83
N GLU A 106 6.59 5.10 -18.80
CA GLU A 106 7.83 5.48 -19.49
C GLU A 106 9.05 4.72 -18.95
N SER A 107 9.18 4.54 -17.64
CA SER A 107 10.32 3.82 -17.06
C SER A 107 10.31 2.32 -17.39
N ILE A 108 9.14 1.66 -17.35
CA ILE A 108 9.02 0.24 -17.69
C ILE A 108 9.25 0.03 -19.20
N LEU A 109 8.66 0.88 -20.05
CA LEU A 109 8.92 0.85 -21.49
C LEU A 109 10.41 1.02 -21.80
N ARG A 110 11.08 2.01 -21.18
CA ARG A 110 12.52 2.22 -21.33
C ARG A 110 13.35 1.02 -20.86
N PHE A 111 12.99 0.41 -19.73
CA PHE A 111 13.66 -0.79 -19.24
C PHE A 111 13.51 -1.97 -20.22
N LEU A 112 12.30 -2.20 -20.73
CA LEU A 112 12.02 -3.27 -21.70
C LEU A 112 12.73 -3.02 -23.03
N ILE A 113 12.71 -1.79 -23.54
CA ILE A 113 13.43 -1.39 -24.76
C ILE A 113 14.94 -1.59 -24.59
N ASN A 114 15.51 -1.15 -23.47
CA ASN A 114 16.94 -1.32 -23.18
C ASN A 114 17.33 -2.80 -23.06
N SER A 115 16.49 -3.62 -22.40
CA SER A 115 16.71 -5.05 -22.26
C SER A 115 16.64 -5.79 -23.60
N TYR A 116 15.66 -5.43 -24.44
CA TYR A 116 15.52 -5.98 -25.79
C TYR A 116 16.69 -5.58 -26.68
N SER A 117 17.10 -4.30 -26.66
CA SER A 117 18.22 -3.81 -27.46
C SER A 117 19.53 -4.50 -27.08
N LYS A 118 19.78 -4.70 -25.78
CA LYS A 118 20.97 -5.41 -25.28
C LYS A 118 21.01 -6.88 -25.73
N HIS A 119 19.86 -7.57 -25.74
CA HIS A 119 19.79 -8.93 -26.26
C HIS A 119 20.01 -9.01 -27.77
N LYS A 120 19.56 -8.02 -28.53
CA LYS A 120 19.77 -7.97 -29.98
C LYS A 120 21.25 -7.73 -30.33
N THR A 121 21.95 -6.87 -29.60
CA THR A 121 23.40 -6.63 -29.83
C THR A 121 24.24 -7.86 -29.52
N VAL A 122 23.97 -8.57 -28.41
CA VAL A 122 24.69 -9.81 -28.06
C VAL A 122 24.55 -10.88 -29.14
N LYS A 123 23.33 -11.08 -29.69
CA LYS A 123 23.12 -12.02 -30.79
C LYS A 123 23.88 -11.65 -32.07
N ILE A 124 24.07 -10.37 -32.37
CA ILE A 124 24.79 -9.94 -33.57
C ILE A 124 26.29 -10.19 -33.41
N GLU A 125 26.86 -9.95 -32.23
CA GLU A 125 28.27 -10.25 -31.94
C GLU A 125 28.55 -11.76 -32.00
N GLU A 126 27.65 -12.60 -31.48
CA GLU A 126 27.76 -14.07 -31.57
C GLU A 126 27.71 -14.58 -33.02
N ILE A 127 26.93 -13.95 -33.90
CA ILE A 127 26.83 -14.32 -35.33
C ILE A 127 28.05 -13.84 -36.12
N GLN A 128 28.69 -12.74 -35.73
CA GLN A 128 29.90 -12.23 -36.41
C GLN A 128 31.19 -12.95 -36.01
N LEU A 129 31.17 -13.78 -34.97
CA LEU A 129 32.32 -14.55 -34.47
C LEU A 129 32.37 -16.01 -34.99
N VAL A 130 31.46 -16.40 -35.88
CA VAL A 130 31.41 -17.72 -36.56
C VAL A 130 31.65 -17.53 -38.05
#